data_AF-A0AAV4U8X0-F1
#
_entry.id   AF-A0AAV4U8X0-F1
#
_cell.length_a   1.000
_cell.length_b   1.000
_cell.length_c   1.000
_cell.angle_alpha   90.00
_cell.angle_beta   90.00
_cell.angle_gamma   90.00
#
_symmetry.space_group_name_H-M   'P 1'
#
loop_
_entity.id
_entity.type
_entity.pdbx_description
1 polymer ?
#
loop_
_entity_poly.entity_id
_entity_poly.type
_entity_poly.pdbx_seq_one_letter_code
_entity_poly.pdbx_strand_id
1 'polypeptide(L)'
;MAGNKLFRTGTIFERMTGLLKAGAIKENDKPIWYDVYKTFPPKHEPAFARPPVDKEIKPIFYPEDTIRGKFLKTYGSVSTHNMLKPGEKSLIQMFVEKYQSLERSGNYSSEDELFSATENALSSEGLTIVKKAEASPPKSILPGEGKE
;
A
#
# COMPACT_ATOMS: atom_id res chain seq x y z
N MET A 1 -6.46 -17.31 42.53
CA MET A 1 -6.68 -16.04 41.80
C MET A 1 -8.01 -16.15 41.06
N ALA A 2 -9.03 -15.42 41.50
CA ALA A 2 -10.30 -15.35 40.78
C ALA A 2 -10.08 -14.54 39.50
N GLY A 3 -10.40 -15.11 38.33
CA GLY A 3 -10.24 -14.44 37.05
C GLY A 3 -11.49 -14.65 36.19
N ASN A 4 -11.94 -13.60 35.50
CA ASN A 4 -13.11 -13.67 34.64
C ASN A 4 -12.71 -14.03 33.20
N LYS A 5 -13.06 -15.26 32.77
CA LYS A 5 -12.77 -15.81 31.42
C LYS A 5 -13.88 -15.56 30.40
N LEU A 6 -14.91 -14.77 30.73
CA LEU A 6 -16.06 -14.49 29.87
C LEU A 6 -15.68 -13.46 28.79
N PHE A 7 -14.98 -13.90 27.75
CA PHE A 7 -14.48 -13.02 26.69
C PHE A 7 -15.57 -12.42 25.80
N ARG A 8 -16.75 -13.06 25.72
CA ARG A 8 -17.89 -12.59 24.91
C ARG A 8 -18.71 -11.49 25.58
N THR A 9 -18.59 -11.32 26.90
CA THR A 9 -19.40 -10.39 27.69
C THR A 9 -18.56 -9.18 28.12
N GLY A 10 -18.88 -8.01 27.57
CA GLY A 10 -18.16 -6.76 27.86
C GLY A 10 -16.70 -6.77 27.40
N THR A 11 -15.95 -5.73 27.76
CA THR A 11 -14.50 -5.66 27.51
C THR A 11 -13.68 -6.15 28.69
N ILE A 12 -12.39 -6.42 28.46
CA ILE A 12 -11.46 -6.77 29.55
C ILE A 12 -11.42 -5.68 30.62
N PHE A 13 -11.56 -4.41 30.22
CA PHE A 13 -11.51 -3.27 31.11
C PHE A 13 -12.76 -3.18 31.98
N GLU A 14 -13.95 -3.31 31.39
CA GLU A 14 -15.21 -3.35 32.13
C GLU A 14 -15.25 -4.50 33.13
N ARG A 15 -14.81 -5.71 32.73
CA ARG A 15 -14.77 -6.87 33.61
C ARG A 15 -13.81 -6.66 34.78
N MET A 16 -12.61 -6.15 34.54
CA MET A 16 -11.66 -5.85 35.62
C MET A 16 -12.17 -4.74 36.55
N THR A 17 -12.76 -3.69 35.98
CA THR A 17 -13.36 -2.59 36.75
C THR A 17 -14.49 -3.11 37.64
N GLY A 18 -15.34 -4.01 37.14
CA GLY A 18 -16.39 -4.65 37.92
C GLY A 18 -15.84 -5.50 39.06
N LEU A 19 -14.79 -6.29 38.82
CA LEU A 19 -14.14 -7.11 39.85
C LEU A 19 -13.50 -6.26 40.95
N LEU A 20 -12.86 -5.14 40.59
CA LEU A 20 -12.31 -4.18 41.56
C LEU A 20 -13.42 -3.52 42.39
N LYS A 21 -14.49 -3.06 41.73
CA LYS A 21 -15.64 -2.42 42.42
C LYS A 21 -16.39 -3.36 43.35
N ALA A 22 -16.52 -4.64 42.98
CA ALA A 22 -17.15 -5.66 43.81
C ALA A 22 -16.24 -6.17 44.95
N GLY A 23 -14.97 -5.75 45.02
CA GLY A 23 -14.00 -6.22 46.01
C GLY A 23 -13.52 -7.66 45.79
N ALA A 24 -13.86 -8.28 44.65
CA ALA A 24 -13.43 -9.62 44.30
C ALA A 24 -11.93 -9.68 43.97
N ILE A 25 -11.35 -8.55 43.54
CA ILE A 25 -9.91 -8.33 43.37
C ILE A 25 -9.53 -7.14 44.25
N LYS A 26 -8.44 -7.28 45.02
CA LYS A 26 -7.90 -6.18 45.83
C LYS A 26 -7.22 -5.15 44.94
N GLU A 27 -7.19 -3.88 45.38
CA GLU A 27 -6.51 -2.81 44.63
C GLU A 27 -5.01 -3.12 44.41
N ASN A 28 -4.36 -3.81 45.36
CA ASN A 28 -2.96 -4.24 45.23
C ASN A 28 -2.75 -5.35 44.19
N ASP A 29 -3.81 -6.11 43.87
CA ASP A 29 -3.79 -7.20 42.88
C ASP A 29 -4.27 -6.70 41.50
N LYS A 30 -4.45 -5.37 41.35
CA LYS A 30 -4.82 -4.73 40.10
C LYS A 30 -3.72 -4.94 39.04
N PRO A 31 -4.07 -5.35 37.81
CA PRO A 31 -3.10 -5.53 36.75
C PRO A 31 -2.39 -4.22 36.38
N ILE A 32 -1.09 -4.31 36.08
CA ILE A 32 -0.23 -3.16 35.73
C ILE A 32 -0.82 -2.36 34.55
N TRP A 33 -1.44 -3.03 33.58
CA TRP A 33 -2.02 -2.36 32.40
C TRP A 33 -3.27 -1.53 32.71
N TYR A 34 -3.95 -1.75 33.84
CA TYR A 34 -5.26 -1.14 34.12
C TYR A 34 -5.18 0.38 34.19
N ASP A 35 -4.18 0.92 34.91
CA ASP A 35 -4.03 2.37 35.05
C ASP A 35 -3.59 3.04 33.73
N VAL A 36 -2.83 2.31 32.90
CA VAL A 36 -2.47 2.75 31.54
C VAL A 36 -3.73 2.84 30.67
N TYR A 37 -4.57 1.79 30.67
CA TYR A 37 -5.82 1.77 29.90
C TYR A 37 -6.81 2.84 30.40
N LYS A 38 -6.91 3.04 31.72
CA LYS A 38 -7.78 4.04 32.33
C LYS A 38 -7.37 5.47 31.96
N THR A 39 -6.06 5.74 31.91
CA THR A 39 -5.51 7.07 31.56
C THR A 39 -5.56 7.31 30.05
N PHE A 40 -5.27 6.28 29.25
CA PHE A 40 -5.18 6.34 27.80
C PHE A 40 -6.09 5.29 27.14
N PRO A 41 -7.42 5.46 27.22
CA PRO A 41 -8.35 4.48 26.65
C PRO A 41 -8.24 4.45 25.12
N PRO A 42 -8.44 3.27 24.49
CA PRO A 42 -8.46 3.17 23.04
C PRO A 42 -9.65 3.94 22.45
N LYS A 43 -9.51 4.45 21.22
CA LYS A 43 -10.60 5.14 20.51
C LYS A 43 -11.88 4.30 20.40
N HIS A 44 -11.74 2.99 20.29
CA HIS A 44 -12.84 2.06 20.23
C HIS A 44 -12.61 0.89 21.19
N GLU A 45 -13.56 0.66 22.10
CA GLU A 45 -13.60 -0.46 23.05
C GLU A 45 -13.50 -1.82 22.33
N PRO A 46 -12.62 -2.75 22.75
CA PRO A 46 -12.45 -4.06 22.13
C PRO A 46 -13.58 -5.03 22.51
N ALA A 47 -14.82 -4.67 22.18
CA ALA A 47 -15.99 -5.49 22.42
C ALA A 47 -16.04 -6.67 21.44
N PHE A 48 -16.45 -7.85 21.94
CA PHE A 48 -16.62 -9.05 21.13
C PHE A 48 -17.64 -8.87 20.00
N ALA A 49 -18.72 -8.12 20.27
CA ALA A 49 -19.79 -7.86 19.32
C ALA A 49 -19.51 -6.68 18.38
N ARG A 50 -18.25 -6.22 18.25
CA ARG A 50 -17.92 -5.12 17.32
C ARG A 50 -18.28 -5.56 15.89
N PRO A 51 -19.22 -4.87 15.21
CA PRO A 51 -19.56 -5.22 13.84
C PRO A 51 -18.35 -4.96 12.93
N PRO A 52 -18.15 -5.78 11.89
CA PRO A 52 -17.19 -5.45 10.85
C PRO A 52 -17.59 -4.12 10.24
N VAL A 53 -16.60 -3.26 9.99
CA VAL A 53 -16.88 -1.98 9.36
C VAL A 53 -17.06 -2.23 7.88
N ASP A 54 -18.29 -2.21 7.40
CA ASP A 54 -18.59 -2.32 5.97
C ASP A 54 -18.14 -1.03 5.29
N LYS A 55 -16.99 -1.10 4.61
CA LYS A 55 -16.34 0.01 3.94
C LYS A 55 -15.93 -0.45 2.56
N GLU A 56 -16.47 0.21 1.55
CA GLU A 56 -15.97 0.08 0.20
C GLU A 56 -14.55 0.64 0.13
N ILE A 57 -13.58 -0.24 -0.15
CA ILE A 57 -12.18 0.15 -0.33
C ILE A 57 -12.01 0.62 -1.76
N LYS A 58 -11.74 1.92 -1.94
CA LYS A 58 -11.50 2.50 -3.26
C LYS A 58 -10.06 2.27 -3.70
N PRO A 59 -9.81 1.89 -4.97
CA PRO A 59 -8.46 1.84 -5.51
C PRO A 59 -7.84 3.25 -5.52
N ILE A 60 -6.54 3.33 -5.26
CA ILE A 60 -5.79 4.58 -5.25
C ILE A 60 -5.07 4.70 -6.60
N PHE A 61 -5.49 5.66 -7.42
CA PHE A 61 -4.86 6.01 -8.69
C PHE A 61 -4.44 7.47 -8.66
N TYR A 62 -3.25 7.74 -9.17
CA TYR A 62 -2.74 9.09 -9.36
C TYR A 62 -2.75 9.46 -10.85
N PRO A 63 -2.84 10.76 -11.19
CA PRO A 63 -2.84 11.20 -12.59
C PRO A 63 -1.63 10.69 -13.37
N GLU A 64 -0.46 10.63 -12.74
CA GLU A 64 0.75 10.17 -13.39
C GLU A 64 0.83 8.65 -13.62
N ASP A 65 -0.07 7.85 -13.03
CA ASP A 65 -0.11 6.40 -13.26
C ASP A 65 -0.46 6.06 -14.71
N THR A 66 -1.16 6.96 -15.41
CA THR A 66 -1.40 6.86 -16.85
C THR A 66 -0.08 6.90 -17.64
N ILE A 67 0.82 7.81 -17.28
CA ILE A 67 2.14 7.99 -17.87
C ILE A 67 3.03 6.78 -17.52
N ARG A 68 3.02 6.34 -16.26
CA ARG A 68 3.76 5.14 -15.81
C ARG A 68 3.29 3.89 -16.55
N GLY A 69 1.98 3.74 -16.74
CA GLY A 69 1.37 2.64 -17.48
C GLY A 69 1.80 2.63 -18.95
N LYS A 70 1.78 3.80 -19.62
CA LYS A 70 2.25 3.95 -21.01
C LYS A 70 3.74 3.62 -21.12
N PHE A 71 4.56 4.13 -20.20
CA PHE A 71 5.99 3.83 -20.13
C PHE A 71 6.26 2.32 -19.97
N LEU A 72 5.62 1.67 -19.01
CA LEU A 72 5.81 0.24 -18.75
C LEU A 72 5.33 -0.62 -19.92
N LYS A 73 4.29 -0.19 -20.64
CA LYS A 73 3.82 -0.87 -21.86
C LYS A 73 4.86 -0.80 -22.98
N THR A 74 5.53 0.35 -23.14
CA THR A 74 6.51 0.58 -24.22
C THR A 74 7.90 0.01 -23.93
N TYR A 75 8.40 0.16 -22.69
CA TYR A 75 9.78 -0.20 -22.33
C TYR A 75 9.88 -1.41 -21.40
N GLY A 76 8.79 -1.78 -20.74
CA GLY A 76 8.83 -2.80 -19.69
C GLY A 76 9.59 -2.33 -18.45
N SER A 77 10.07 -3.29 -17.66
CA SER A 77 10.87 -3.02 -16.47
C SER A 77 12.33 -2.84 -16.85
N VAL A 78 12.74 -1.60 -17.13
CA VAL A 78 14.08 -1.24 -17.62
C VAL A 78 15.14 -1.09 -16.52
N SER A 79 14.77 -0.82 -15.27
CA SER A 79 15.74 -0.57 -14.18
C SER A 79 15.37 -1.22 -12.85
N THR A 80 16.40 -1.55 -12.07
CA THR A 80 16.24 -1.91 -10.66
C THR A 80 15.96 -0.66 -9.82
N HIS A 81 15.23 -0.84 -8.73
CA HIS A 81 14.83 0.23 -7.83
C HIS A 81 15.38 -0.06 -6.45
N ASN A 82 16.03 0.92 -5.83
CA ASN A 82 16.56 0.79 -4.49
C ASN A 82 15.55 1.29 -3.46
N MET A 83 14.81 0.37 -2.86
CA MET A 83 13.78 0.70 -1.86
C MET A 83 14.36 1.11 -0.49
N LEU A 84 15.69 1.01 -0.30
CA LEU A 84 16.35 1.39 0.96
C LEU A 84 16.70 2.88 1.02
N LYS A 85 16.78 3.57 -0.12
CA LYS A 85 17.10 5.00 -0.20
C LYS A 85 15.84 5.80 -0.49
N PRO A 86 15.17 6.36 0.55
CA PRO A 86 14.02 7.22 0.32
C PRO A 86 14.44 8.45 -0.48
N GLY A 87 13.71 8.74 -1.56
CA GLY A 87 13.98 9.87 -2.45
C GLY A 87 14.87 9.57 -3.64
N GLU A 88 15.42 8.36 -3.77
CA GLU A 88 16.07 7.94 -5.01
C GLU A 88 15.04 7.87 -6.14
N LYS A 89 15.22 8.69 -7.18
CA LYS A 89 14.31 8.75 -8.31
C LYS A 89 14.59 7.58 -9.25
N SER A 90 13.56 6.80 -9.53
CA SER A 90 13.65 5.79 -10.58
C SER A 90 13.63 6.43 -11.97
N LEU A 91 14.05 5.67 -12.98
CA LEU A 91 13.95 6.10 -14.37
C LEU A 91 12.52 6.48 -14.75
N ILE A 92 11.54 5.70 -14.28
CA ILE A 92 10.12 5.99 -14.51
C ILE A 92 9.74 7.31 -13.84
N GLN A 93 10.21 7.55 -12.61
CA GLN A 93 9.93 8.80 -11.90
C GLN A 93 10.58 10.01 -12.58
N MET A 94 11.82 9.89 -13.04
CA MET A 94 12.48 10.92 -13.83
C MET A 94 11.72 11.21 -15.13
N PHE A 95 11.21 10.16 -15.80
CA PHE A 95 10.39 10.30 -16.99
C PHE A 95 9.10 11.06 -16.71
N VAL A 96 8.37 10.68 -15.65
CA VAL A 96 7.13 11.36 -15.24
C VAL A 96 7.38 12.83 -14.91
N GLU A 97 8.43 13.14 -14.16
CA GLU A 97 8.76 14.53 -13.81
C GLU A 97 9.08 15.36 -15.04
N LYS A 98 9.85 14.80 -15.98
CA LYS A 98 10.19 15.48 -17.24
C LYS A 98 8.94 15.67 -18.11
N TYR A 99 8.10 14.65 -18.24
CA TYR A 99 6.82 14.72 -18.95
C TYR A 99 5.94 15.84 -18.39
N GLN A 100 5.74 15.88 -17.08
CA GLN A 100 4.95 16.93 -16.42
C GLN A 100 5.57 18.33 -16.56
N SER A 101 6.91 18.43 -16.60
CA SER A 101 7.59 19.71 -16.83
C SER A 101 7.32 20.24 -18.24
N LEU A 102 7.31 19.36 -19.24
CA LEU A 102 7.02 19.69 -20.63
C LEU A 102 5.53 19.98 -20.83
N GLU A 103 4.65 19.24 -20.15
CA GLU A 103 3.20 19.48 -20.15
C GLU A 103 2.87 20.90 -19.66
N ARG A 104 3.47 21.33 -18.54
CA ARG A 104 3.29 22.68 -17.99
C ARG A 104 3.80 23.78 -18.92
N SER A 105 4.75 23.48 -19.81
CA SER A 105 5.27 24.45 -20.77
C SER A 105 4.28 24.76 -21.90
N GLY A 106 3.24 23.94 -22.10
CA GLY A 106 2.15 24.19 -23.05
C GLY A 106 2.54 24.12 -24.53
N ASN A 107 3.73 23.62 -24.86
CA ASN A 107 4.25 23.63 -26.23
C ASN A 107 3.81 22.43 -27.09
N TYR A 108 3.04 21.49 -26.53
CA TYR A 108 2.68 20.24 -27.19
C TYR A 108 1.16 20.07 -27.22
N SER A 109 0.61 19.69 -28.38
CA SER A 109 -0.84 19.56 -28.59
C SER A 109 -1.35 18.13 -28.43
N SER A 110 -0.47 17.13 -28.55
CA SER A 110 -0.80 15.71 -28.43
C SER A 110 0.05 15.02 -27.35
N GLU A 111 -0.56 14.07 -26.63
CA GLU A 111 0.13 13.21 -25.65
C GLU A 111 1.25 12.39 -26.28
N ASP A 112 1.12 11.98 -27.54
CA ASP A 112 2.14 11.18 -28.24
C ASP A 112 3.37 12.04 -28.62
N GLU A 113 3.14 13.29 -28.99
CA GLU A 113 4.21 14.26 -29.23
C GLU A 113 4.95 14.57 -27.93
N LEU A 114 4.21 14.79 -26.84
CA LEU A 114 4.77 15.05 -25.52
C LEU A 114 5.58 13.86 -25.00
N PHE A 115 5.08 12.64 -25.20
CA PHE A 115 5.79 11.42 -24.84
C PHE A 115 7.10 11.28 -25.64
N SER A 116 7.06 11.46 -26.96
CA SER A 116 8.24 11.41 -27.84
C SER A 116 9.25 12.51 -27.52
N ALA A 117 8.78 13.73 -27.20
CA ALA A 117 9.64 14.83 -26.78
C ALA A 117 10.33 14.53 -25.44
N THR A 118 9.63 13.87 -24.53
CA THR A 118 10.20 13.43 -23.25
C THR A 118 11.29 12.38 -23.46
N GLU A 119 11.09 11.42 -24.38
CA GLU A 119 12.12 10.45 -24.78
C GLU A 119 13.39 11.14 -25.29
N ASN A 120 13.22 12.10 -26.20
CA ASN A 120 14.35 12.84 -26.78
C ASN A 120 15.09 13.67 -25.73
N ALA A 121 14.35 14.31 -24.81
CA ALA A 121 14.94 15.11 -23.75
C ALA A 121 15.77 14.23 -22.79
N LEU A 122 15.26 13.07 -22.37
CA LEU A 122 16.00 12.16 -21.48
C LEU A 122 17.17 11.49 -22.19
N SER A 123 17.04 11.22 -23.48
CA SER A 123 18.15 10.70 -24.30
C SER A 123 19.29 11.71 -24.39
N SER A 124 18.97 13.01 -24.50
CA SER A 124 19.97 14.08 -24.47
C SER A 124 20.68 14.24 -23.12
N GLU A 125 20.03 13.82 -22.04
CA GLU A 125 20.60 13.76 -20.68
C GLU A 125 21.44 12.49 -20.44
N GLY A 126 21.54 11.60 -21.44
CA GLY A 126 22.38 10.39 -21.39
C GLY A 126 21.68 9.14 -20.87
N LEU A 127 20.35 9.14 -20.72
CA LEU A 127 19.59 7.97 -20.28
C LEU A 127 19.15 7.13 -21.49
N THR A 128 19.71 5.92 -21.61
CA THR A 128 19.32 4.97 -22.66
C THR A 128 18.13 4.12 -22.22
N ILE A 129 16.96 4.32 -22.84
CA ILE A 129 15.75 3.56 -22.56
C ILE A 129 15.49 2.60 -23.72
N VAL A 130 15.68 1.30 -23.49
CA VAL A 130 15.49 0.27 -24.52
C VAL A 130 14.02 -0.12 -24.60
N LYS A 131 13.44 -0.09 -25.80
CA LYS A 131 12.06 -0.55 -26.03
C LYS A 131 11.95 -2.05 -25.78
N LYS A 132 10.85 -2.47 -25.18
CA LYS A 132 10.56 -3.89 -24.96
C LYS A 132 10.43 -4.56 -26.33
N ALA A 133 11.25 -5.56 -26.61
CA ALA A 133 11.04 -6.42 -27.78
C ALA A 133 9.68 -7.13 -27.64
N GLU A 134 8.91 -7.24 -28.72
CA GLU A 134 7.65 -7.98 -28.71
C GLU A 134 7.90 -9.41 -28.21
N ALA A 135 7.38 -9.73 -27.03
CA ALA A 135 7.44 -11.08 -26.51
C ALA A 135 6.53 -11.94 -27.40
N SER A 136 7.10 -12.96 -28.04
CA SER A 136 6.31 -14.02 -28.66
C SER A 136 5.32 -14.59 -27.63
N PRO A 137 4.09 -14.94 -28.03
CA PRO A 137 3.08 -15.39 -27.10
C PRO A 137 3.60 -16.57 -26.28
N PRO A 138 3.28 -16.66 -24.98
CA PRO A 138 3.72 -17.78 -24.16
C PRO A 138 3.23 -19.07 -24.82
N LYS A 139 4.16 -19.96 -25.17
CA LYS A 139 3.83 -21.31 -25.65
C LYS A 139 2.93 -21.93 -24.59
N SER A 140 1.66 -22.15 -24.93
CA SER A 140 0.73 -22.92 -24.11
C SER A 140 1.36 -24.30 -23.91
N ILE A 141 1.82 -24.58 -22.69
CA ILE A 141 2.19 -25.92 -22.29
C ILE A 141 0.86 -26.66 -22.11
N LEU A 142 0.40 -27.33 -23.17
CA LEU A 142 -0.68 -28.32 -23.04
C LEU A 142 -0.17 -29.42 -22.10
N PRO A 143 -0.96 -29.85 -21.09
CA PRO A 143 -0.58 -30.97 -20.25
C PRO A 143 -0.49 -32.22 -21.12
N GLY A 144 0.66 -32.89 -21.05
CA GLY A 144 0.94 -34.11 -21.80
C GLY A 144 -0.14 -35.16 -21.59
N GLU A 145 -0.59 -35.74 -22.69
CA GLU A 145 -1.46 -36.90 -22.72
C GLU A 145 -0.84 -38.02 -21.86
N GLY A 146 -1.53 -38.35 -20.76
CA GLY A 146 -1.28 -39.57 -20.02
C GLY A 146 -1.61 -40.75 -20.94
N LYS A 147 -0.59 -41.50 -21.32
CA LYS A 147 -0.76 -42.85 -21.85
C LYS A 147 -1.15 -43.77 -20.70
N GLU A 148 -2.39 -44.26 -20.73
CA GLU A 148 -2.73 -45.59 -20.20
C GLU A 148 -2.21 -46.68 -21.15
#